data_AF-A0A1W4WB22-F1
#
_entry.id   AF-A0A1W4WB22-F1
#
_cell.length_a   1.000
_cell.length_b   1.000
_cell.length_c   1.000
_cell.angle_alpha   90.00
_cell.angle_beta   90.00
_cell.angle_gamma   90.00
#
_symmetry.space_group_name_H-M   'P 1'
#
loop_
_entity.id
_entity.type
_entity.pdbx_description
1 polymer ?
#
loop_
_entity_poly.entity_id
_entity_poly.type
_entity_poly.pdbx_seq_one_letter_code
_entity_poly.pdbx_strand_id
1 'polypeptide(L)'
;MKTKTFPSLTNGVKINKLQVPEVAQFGSPVVLDCDYSWDEKKDDGLVVKWFFNNGRTPIYQWITNNKPQALGILKGRLNLEYSASQHNNSKHRALHITKPAPELSGDYTCSVSSFNDEDSRTKSMLVYVPERSLNLRQERSSSELMRVSCSAEGVYPQPEMMLLQGDSFMFIYKYNIIFHITEKIEINNTVITVEKKEGLFNIKATSDQPRLEAAKEFSCELRIPKANYTVKKEVVYYPNSRGSNFESSSVVITTILWFILDTFSGKLINYYCINWYR
;
A
#
# COMPACT_ATOMS: atom_id res chain seq x y z
N MET A 1 31.33 -43.83 -40.91
CA MET A 1 30.56 -42.58 -41.06
C MET A 1 29.62 -42.45 -39.87
N LYS A 2 29.95 -41.61 -38.88
CA LYS A 2 29.03 -41.28 -37.79
C LYS A 2 28.29 -40.01 -38.19
N THR A 3 27.01 -40.12 -38.49
CA THR A 3 26.10 -38.99 -38.73
C THR A 3 26.04 -38.14 -37.48
N LYS A 4 26.66 -36.96 -37.53
CA LYS A 4 26.46 -35.91 -36.53
C LYS A 4 25.06 -35.34 -36.76
N THR A 5 24.12 -35.75 -35.92
CA THR A 5 22.83 -35.07 -35.80
C THR A 5 23.11 -33.71 -35.14
N PHE A 6 23.04 -32.64 -35.91
CA PHE A 6 23.02 -31.28 -35.36
C PHE A 6 21.63 -31.07 -34.72
N PRO A 7 21.54 -30.64 -33.45
CA PRO A 7 20.27 -30.20 -32.91
C PRO A 7 19.89 -28.91 -33.66
N SER A 8 18.80 -28.95 -34.41
CA SER A 8 18.17 -27.74 -34.94
C SER A 8 17.68 -26.90 -33.77
N LEU A 9 18.41 -25.84 -33.40
CA LEU A 9 17.85 -24.76 -32.60
C LEU A 9 16.86 -23.99 -33.48
N THR A 10 15.61 -24.43 -33.48
CA THR A 10 14.47 -23.60 -33.88
C THR A 10 14.31 -22.54 -32.79
N ASN A 11 15.02 -21.41 -32.93
CA ASN A 11 14.79 -20.24 -32.08
C ASN A 11 13.50 -19.55 -32.54
N GLY A 12 12.37 -20.12 -32.13
CA GLY A 12 11.08 -19.45 -32.22
C GLY A 12 10.87 -18.46 -31.08
N VAL A 13 9.64 -17.97 -30.92
CA VAL A 13 9.28 -16.99 -29.88
C VAL A 13 9.51 -17.61 -28.50
N LYS A 14 10.16 -16.86 -27.61
CA LYS A 14 10.41 -17.33 -26.24
C LYS A 14 10.23 -16.22 -25.22
N ILE A 15 9.34 -16.40 -24.26
CA ILE A 15 9.21 -15.54 -23.09
C ILE A 15 10.39 -15.82 -22.16
N ASN A 16 11.23 -14.80 -21.97
CA ASN A 16 12.39 -14.84 -21.08
C ASN A 16 11.93 -14.66 -19.63
N LYS A 17 11.07 -13.68 -19.37
CA LYS A 17 10.64 -13.31 -18.02
C LYS A 17 9.25 -12.67 -18.02
N LEU A 18 8.36 -13.24 -17.21
CA LEU A 18 7.08 -12.65 -16.87
C LEU A 18 7.16 -11.93 -15.52
N GLN A 19 6.89 -10.63 -15.51
CA GLN A 19 6.86 -9.78 -14.32
C GLN A 19 5.43 -9.34 -14.06
N VAL A 20 4.85 -9.90 -13.02
CA VAL A 20 3.56 -9.51 -12.47
C VAL A 20 3.81 -9.39 -10.97
N PRO A 21 3.54 -8.25 -10.33
CA PRO A 21 3.71 -8.13 -8.90
C PRO A 21 2.68 -9.02 -8.21
N GLU A 22 3.12 -9.75 -7.19
CA GLU A 22 2.23 -10.61 -6.40
C GLU A 22 1.12 -9.79 -5.73
N VAL A 23 1.45 -8.54 -5.36
CA VAL A 23 0.55 -7.60 -4.68
C VAL A 23 0.63 -6.23 -5.34
N ALA A 24 -0.52 -5.59 -5.53
CA ALA A 24 -0.66 -4.22 -5.98
C ALA A 24 -1.65 -3.47 -5.07
N GLN A 25 -1.38 -2.20 -4.80
CA GLN A 25 -2.24 -1.37 -3.99
C GLN A 25 -3.34 -0.73 -4.84
N PHE A 26 -4.57 -0.72 -4.34
CA PHE A 26 -5.70 -0.04 -4.95
C PHE A 26 -5.36 1.40 -5.36
N GLY A 27 -5.65 1.73 -6.61
CA GLY A 27 -5.45 3.08 -7.16
C GLY A 27 -4.00 3.45 -7.50
N SER A 28 -3.00 2.70 -7.04
CA SER A 28 -1.59 2.94 -7.36
C SER A 28 -1.21 2.27 -8.69
N PRO A 29 -0.69 3.00 -9.69
CA PRO A 29 -0.35 2.42 -10.99
C PRO A 29 0.58 1.20 -10.88
N VAL A 30 0.38 0.23 -11.77
CA VAL A 30 1.16 -1.02 -11.78
C VAL A 30 1.49 -1.44 -13.21
N VAL A 31 2.68 -2.02 -13.39
CA VAL A 31 3.16 -2.54 -14.67
C VAL A 31 3.29 -4.06 -14.60
N LEU A 32 2.71 -4.73 -15.59
CA LEU A 32 2.88 -6.16 -15.83
C LEU A 32 3.70 -6.30 -17.12
N ASP A 33 4.96 -6.73 -17.03
CA ASP A 33 5.89 -6.80 -18.16
C ASP A 33 6.09 -8.25 -18.61
N CYS A 34 6.07 -8.47 -19.92
CA CYS A 34 6.30 -9.77 -20.54
C CYS A 34 7.49 -9.63 -21.49
N ASP A 35 8.69 -9.92 -20.96
CA ASP A 35 9.92 -9.87 -21.74
C ASP A 35 10.09 -11.17 -22.53
N TYR A 36 10.31 -11.04 -23.83
CA TYR A 36 10.49 -12.15 -24.76
C TYR A 36 11.59 -11.86 -25.78
N SER A 37 12.11 -12.93 -26.35
CA SER A 37 13.04 -12.94 -27.48
C SER A 37 12.30 -13.41 -28.73
N TRP A 38 12.60 -12.78 -29.86
CA TRP A 38 12.03 -13.10 -31.17
C TRP A 38 13.06 -12.76 -32.26
N ASP A 39 13.11 -13.57 -33.33
CA ASP A 39 14.03 -13.40 -34.46
C ASP A 39 13.29 -12.87 -35.69
N GLU A 40 13.30 -11.54 -35.85
CA GLU A 40 12.60 -10.82 -36.92
C GLU A 40 13.07 -11.20 -38.33
N LYS A 41 14.23 -11.86 -38.46
CA LYS A 41 14.76 -12.28 -39.76
C LYS A 41 14.22 -13.63 -40.21
N LYS A 42 13.62 -14.39 -39.29
CA LYS A 42 13.18 -15.77 -39.54
C LYS A 42 11.68 -15.96 -39.44
N ASP A 43 11.00 -15.00 -38.83
CA ASP A 43 9.60 -15.13 -38.49
C ASP A 43 8.90 -13.78 -38.57
N ASP A 44 7.60 -13.81 -38.81
CA ASP A 44 6.75 -12.65 -39.03
C ASP A 44 5.48 -12.78 -38.18
N GLY A 45 4.67 -11.72 -38.18
CA GLY A 45 3.34 -11.78 -37.57
C GLY A 45 3.38 -11.82 -36.04
N LEU A 46 4.34 -11.14 -35.41
CA LEU A 46 4.43 -11.03 -33.97
C LEU A 46 3.16 -10.39 -33.38
N VAL A 47 2.56 -11.08 -32.41
CA VAL A 47 1.39 -10.66 -31.65
C VAL A 47 1.61 -10.95 -30.17
N VAL A 48 1.33 -9.97 -29.31
CA VAL A 48 1.31 -10.11 -27.86
C VAL A 48 -0.12 -10.03 -27.37
N LYS A 49 -0.56 -11.02 -26.61
CA LYS A 49 -1.88 -11.08 -25.98
C LYS A 49 -1.74 -11.27 -24.48
N TRP A 50 -2.67 -10.69 -23.73
CA TRP A 50 -2.87 -11.04 -22.33
C TRP A 50 -4.26 -11.60 -22.11
N PHE A 51 -4.34 -12.62 -21.27
CA PHE A 51 -5.58 -13.27 -20.84
C PHE A 51 -5.70 -13.16 -19.32
N PHE A 52 -6.95 -13.22 -18.83
CA PHE A 52 -7.27 -13.11 -17.41
C PHE A 52 -8.01 -14.35 -16.94
N ASN A 53 -7.61 -14.92 -15.80
CA ASN A 53 -8.26 -16.06 -15.14
C ASN A 53 -8.59 -17.23 -16.09
N ASN A 54 -7.62 -17.64 -16.91
CA ASN A 54 -7.77 -18.71 -17.91
C ASN A 54 -8.91 -18.49 -18.93
N GLY A 55 -9.33 -17.23 -19.13
CA GLY A 55 -10.33 -16.87 -20.13
C GLY A 55 -9.85 -17.16 -21.56
N ARG A 56 -10.79 -17.51 -22.45
CA ARG A 56 -10.50 -17.82 -23.86
C ARG A 56 -10.33 -16.57 -24.74
N THR A 57 -10.79 -15.42 -24.26
CA THR A 57 -10.72 -14.14 -24.98
C THR A 57 -9.66 -13.24 -24.34
N PRO A 58 -8.80 -12.59 -25.13
CA PRO A 58 -7.78 -11.70 -24.60
C PRO A 58 -8.39 -10.44 -23.97
N ILE A 59 -7.75 -9.96 -22.91
CA ILE A 59 -8.01 -8.66 -22.25
C ILE A 59 -7.08 -7.55 -22.78
N TYR A 60 -6.09 -7.92 -23.57
CA TYR A 60 -5.20 -7.01 -24.28
C TYR A 60 -4.65 -7.68 -25.52
N GLN A 61 -4.47 -6.92 -26.59
CA GLN A 61 -3.79 -7.38 -27.79
C GLN A 61 -2.93 -6.27 -28.39
N TRP A 62 -1.72 -6.63 -28.79
CA TRP A 62 -0.85 -5.79 -29.58
C TRP A 62 -0.30 -6.59 -30.75
N ILE A 63 -0.50 -6.06 -31.96
CA ILE A 63 0.11 -6.57 -33.20
C ILE A 63 1.18 -5.56 -33.59
N THR A 64 2.38 -6.03 -33.92
CA THR A 64 3.48 -5.16 -34.35
C THR A 64 3.05 -4.16 -35.42
N ASN A 65 3.61 -2.93 -35.36
CA ASN A 65 3.26 -1.77 -36.19
C ASN A 65 1.83 -1.21 -36.02
N ASN A 66 1.00 -1.81 -35.17
CA ASN A 66 -0.30 -1.25 -34.80
C ASN A 66 -0.28 -0.68 -33.39
N LYS A 67 -1.29 0.15 -33.08
CA LYS A 67 -1.54 0.59 -31.70
C LYS A 67 -2.05 -0.58 -30.86
N PRO A 68 -1.59 -0.70 -29.60
CA PRO A 68 -2.12 -1.72 -28.69
C PRO A 68 -3.60 -1.46 -28.37
N GLN A 69 -4.33 -2.52 -28.05
CA GLN A 69 -5.76 -2.48 -27.78
C GLN A 69 -6.06 -3.06 -26.40
N ALA A 70 -6.79 -2.30 -25.59
CA ALA A 70 -7.36 -2.77 -24.33
C ALA A 70 -8.73 -3.39 -24.56
N LEU A 71 -8.95 -4.59 -24.03
CA LEU A 71 -10.16 -5.39 -24.22
C LEU A 71 -10.70 -5.87 -22.85
N GLY A 72 -11.92 -6.41 -22.85
CA GLY A 72 -12.52 -7.02 -21.66
C GLY A 72 -12.43 -6.14 -20.41
N ILE A 73 -11.95 -6.73 -19.31
CA ILE A 73 -11.84 -6.07 -18.00
C ILE A 73 -10.83 -4.91 -17.97
N LEU A 74 -9.91 -4.82 -18.94
CA LEU A 74 -8.89 -3.77 -19.02
C LEU A 74 -9.31 -2.59 -19.91
N LYS A 75 -10.47 -2.65 -20.57
CA LYS A 75 -10.96 -1.56 -21.42
C LYS A 75 -11.06 -0.27 -20.61
N GLY A 76 -10.37 0.78 -21.06
CA GLY A 76 -10.32 2.09 -20.40
C GLY A 76 -9.46 2.16 -19.12
N ARG A 77 -8.69 1.11 -18.80
CA ARG A 77 -7.87 1.05 -17.58
C ARG A 77 -6.35 1.13 -17.83
N LEU A 78 -5.93 0.99 -19.09
CA LEU A 78 -4.53 0.98 -19.50
C LEU A 78 -4.06 2.34 -20.03
N ASN A 79 -2.81 2.68 -19.77
CA ASN A 79 -2.08 3.66 -20.55
C ASN A 79 -1.47 2.95 -21.78
N LEU A 80 -2.15 3.06 -22.92
CA LEU A 80 -1.75 2.43 -24.18
C LEU A 80 -0.51 3.05 -24.83
N GLU A 81 -0.10 4.24 -24.39
CA GLU A 81 1.11 4.92 -24.86
C GLU A 81 2.36 4.51 -24.07
N TYR A 82 2.21 3.64 -23.06
CA TYR A 82 3.34 3.13 -22.28
C TYR A 82 4.31 2.34 -23.17
N SER A 83 5.61 2.67 -23.04
CA SER A 83 6.70 2.06 -23.79
C SER A 83 7.58 1.26 -22.85
N ALA A 84 7.47 -0.07 -22.90
CA ALA A 84 8.26 -0.99 -22.09
C ALA A 84 9.72 -1.13 -22.57
N SER A 85 9.96 -0.79 -23.83
CA SER A 85 11.25 -0.94 -24.52
C SER A 85 11.40 0.18 -25.55
N GLN A 86 12.64 0.44 -25.96
CA GLN A 86 12.96 1.32 -27.09
C GLN A 86 12.88 0.60 -28.43
N HIS A 87 12.87 -0.74 -28.43
CA HIS A 87 12.79 -1.53 -29.65
C HIS A 87 11.34 -1.66 -30.13
N ASN A 88 11.09 -1.42 -31.42
CA ASN A 88 9.75 -1.43 -32.01
C ASN A 88 8.99 -2.73 -31.74
N ASN A 89 9.67 -3.87 -31.77
CA ASN A 89 9.06 -5.20 -31.65
C ASN A 89 8.91 -5.69 -30.22
N SER A 90 9.24 -4.84 -29.23
CA SER A 90 8.98 -5.10 -27.81
C SER A 90 8.42 -3.88 -27.08
N LYS A 91 8.05 -2.84 -27.82
CA LYS A 91 7.61 -1.53 -27.30
C LYS A 91 6.39 -1.64 -26.40
N HIS A 92 5.35 -2.37 -26.83
CA HIS A 92 4.07 -2.49 -26.13
C HIS A 92 3.84 -3.91 -25.58
N ARG A 93 4.90 -4.55 -25.09
CA ARG A 93 4.83 -5.90 -24.49
C ARG A 93 4.23 -5.93 -23.06
N ALA A 94 4.15 -4.77 -22.42
CA ALA A 94 3.72 -4.63 -21.02
C ALA A 94 2.35 -3.97 -20.90
N LEU A 95 1.61 -4.35 -19.87
CA LEU A 95 0.39 -3.67 -19.43
C LEU A 95 0.76 -2.60 -18.41
N HIS A 96 0.38 -1.35 -18.66
CA HIS A 96 0.46 -0.30 -17.66
C HIS A 96 -0.94 0.05 -17.17
N ILE A 97 -1.34 -0.55 -16.04
CA ILE A 97 -2.64 -0.35 -15.40
C ILE A 97 -2.55 0.89 -14.54
N THR A 98 -3.38 1.90 -14.85
CA THR A 98 -3.27 3.23 -14.22
C THR A 98 -3.89 3.29 -12.82
N LYS A 99 -5.00 2.57 -12.61
CA LYS A 99 -5.73 2.51 -11.34
C LYS A 99 -6.22 1.09 -11.12
N PRO A 100 -5.40 0.19 -10.53
CA PRO A 100 -5.83 -1.16 -10.24
C PRO A 100 -6.93 -1.17 -9.18
N ALA A 101 -7.85 -2.12 -9.29
CA ALA A 101 -8.98 -2.31 -8.38
C ALA A 101 -9.14 -3.81 -8.05
N PRO A 102 -9.82 -4.20 -6.95
CA PRO A 102 -9.88 -5.59 -6.47
C PRO A 102 -10.32 -6.61 -7.53
N GLU A 103 -11.20 -6.22 -8.45
CA GLU A 103 -11.67 -7.07 -9.57
C GLU A 103 -10.57 -7.41 -10.59
N LEU A 104 -9.44 -6.68 -10.56
CA LEU A 104 -8.24 -6.98 -11.33
C LEU A 104 -7.30 -7.97 -10.61
N SER A 105 -7.70 -8.50 -9.46
CA SER A 105 -6.98 -9.60 -8.82
C SER A 105 -7.24 -10.92 -9.56
N GLY A 106 -6.19 -11.67 -9.87
CA GLY A 106 -6.32 -12.93 -10.59
C GLY A 106 -5.07 -13.33 -11.33
N ASP A 107 -5.22 -14.32 -12.19
CA ASP A 107 -4.14 -14.87 -13.01
C ASP A 107 -4.05 -14.11 -14.33
N TYR A 108 -2.85 -13.63 -14.63
CA TYR A 108 -2.50 -12.95 -15.86
C TYR A 108 -1.61 -13.84 -16.69
N THR A 109 -2.09 -14.22 -17.88
CA THR A 109 -1.34 -15.02 -18.83
C THR A 109 -0.89 -14.13 -19.97
N CYS A 110 0.43 -13.98 -20.15
CA CYS A 110 0.99 -13.41 -21.37
C CYS A 110 1.18 -14.55 -22.39
N SER A 111 0.68 -14.36 -23.61
CA SER A 111 0.95 -15.21 -24.76
C SER A 111 1.59 -14.35 -25.85
N VAL A 112 2.74 -14.80 -26.35
CA VAL A 112 3.48 -14.16 -27.43
C VAL A 112 3.54 -15.16 -28.56
N SER A 113 3.01 -14.78 -29.71
CA SER A 113 2.90 -15.66 -30.88
C SER A 113 3.46 -14.98 -32.11
N SER A 114 4.01 -15.76 -33.02
CA SER A 114 4.33 -15.42 -34.40
C SER A 114 3.53 -16.32 -35.35
N PHE A 115 3.84 -16.30 -36.65
CA PHE A 115 3.23 -17.25 -37.58
C PHE A 115 3.69 -18.69 -37.37
N ASN A 116 4.86 -18.91 -36.79
CA ASN A 116 5.47 -20.23 -36.68
C ASN A 116 5.58 -20.77 -35.25
N ASP A 117 5.47 -19.93 -34.22
CA ASP A 117 5.67 -20.35 -32.83
C ASP A 117 4.82 -19.54 -31.83
N GLU A 118 4.60 -20.10 -30.64
CA GLU A 118 3.92 -19.45 -29.54
C GLU A 118 4.51 -19.88 -28.20
N ASP A 119 4.74 -18.92 -27.31
CA ASP A 119 5.07 -19.17 -25.91
C ASP A 119 4.10 -18.42 -24.98
N SER A 120 3.80 -19.02 -23.83
CA SER A 120 2.89 -18.43 -22.85
C SER A 120 3.32 -18.68 -21.42
N ARG A 121 3.10 -17.69 -20.54
CA ARG A 121 3.40 -17.79 -19.12
C ARG A 121 2.30 -17.11 -18.30
N THR A 122 2.07 -17.63 -17.10
CA THR A 122 1.05 -17.12 -16.17
C THR A 122 1.67 -16.70 -14.85
N LYS A 123 1.19 -15.60 -14.27
CA LYS A 123 1.43 -15.18 -12.88
C LYS A 123 0.20 -14.52 -12.30
N SER A 124 0.04 -14.63 -10.98
CA SER A 124 -1.10 -14.06 -10.26
C SER A 124 -0.76 -12.70 -9.66
N MET A 125 -1.76 -11.84 -9.53
CA MET A 125 -1.69 -10.56 -8.83
C MET A 125 -2.89 -10.42 -7.87
N LEU A 126 -2.65 -9.95 -6.65
CA LEU A 126 -3.66 -9.50 -5.72
C LEU A 126 -3.69 -7.97 -5.67
N VAL A 127 -4.84 -7.36 -5.91
CA VAL A 127 -5.04 -5.93 -5.64
C VAL A 127 -5.68 -5.77 -4.26
N TYR A 128 -4.94 -5.22 -3.31
CA TYR A 128 -5.42 -4.98 -1.94
C TYR A 128 -5.88 -3.53 -1.76
N VAL A 129 -6.80 -3.30 -0.83
CA VAL A 129 -7.29 -1.97 -0.44
C VAL A 129 -6.85 -1.75 1.02
N PRO A 130 -5.97 -0.78 1.30
CA PRO A 130 -5.65 -0.40 2.68
C PRO A 130 -6.88 0.23 3.34
N GLU A 131 -6.87 0.33 4.66
CA GLU A 131 -7.94 0.98 5.40
C GLU A 131 -8.11 2.45 5.00
N ARG A 132 -9.37 2.89 4.93
CA ARG A 132 -9.71 4.30 4.76
C ARG A 132 -9.43 5.10 6.03
N SER A 133 -9.62 4.47 7.17
CA SER A 133 -9.39 5.06 8.49
C SER A 133 -9.03 3.97 9.49
N LEU A 134 -8.07 4.27 10.37
CA LEU A 134 -7.73 3.47 11.54
C LEU A 134 -7.95 4.29 12.80
N ASN A 135 -8.90 3.87 13.63
CA ASN A 135 -9.30 4.59 14.85
C ASN A 135 -9.02 3.72 16.07
N LEU A 136 -8.29 4.24 17.05
CA LEU A 136 -8.07 3.65 18.36
C LEU A 136 -8.62 4.62 19.40
N ARG A 137 -9.54 4.16 20.25
CA ARG A 137 -10.25 5.00 21.22
C ARG A 137 -10.41 4.27 22.55
N GLN A 138 -10.40 5.05 23.62
CA GLN A 138 -10.79 4.64 24.96
C GLN A 138 -12.08 5.35 25.34
N GLU A 139 -13.04 4.59 25.86
CA GLU A 139 -14.32 5.08 26.36
C GLU A 139 -14.55 4.56 27.79
N ARG A 140 -15.30 5.30 28.60
CA ARG A 140 -15.72 4.79 29.92
C ARG A 140 -16.87 3.81 29.71
N SER A 141 -16.71 2.58 30.19
CA SER A 141 -17.76 1.56 30.12
C SER A 141 -18.58 1.56 31.42
N SER A 142 -17.91 1.65 32.57
CA SER A 142 -18.52 1.79 33.90
C SER A 142 -17.61 2.61 34.84
N SER A 143 -17.90 2.64 36.15
CA SER A 143 -17.03 3.26 37.16
C SER A 143 -15.65 2.59 37.26
N GLU A 144 -15.62 1.27 37.05
CA GLU A 144 -14.44 0.40 37.24
C GLU A 144 -13.83 -0.07 35.92
N LEU A 145 -14.60 -0.05 34.83
CA LEU A 145 -14.16 -0.55 33.52
C LEU A 145 -14.08 0.57 32.48
N MET A 146 -13.05 0.47 31.65
CA MET A 146 -12.93 1.24 30.41
C MET A 146 -12.99 0.31 29.22
N ARG A 147 -13.50 0.79 28.10
CA ARG A 147 -13.52 0.09 26.83
C ARG A 147 -12.44 0.64 25.94
N VAL A 148 -11.54 -0.22 25.50
CA VAL A 148 -10.61 0.10 24.42
C VAL A 148 -11.17 -0.50 23.15
N SER A 149 -11.32 0.34 22.13
CA SER A 149 -11.82 -0.10 20.83
C SER A 149 -10.91 0.39 19.72
N CYS A 150 -10.63 -0.50 18.78
CA CYS A 150 -10.01 -0.16 17.52
C CYS A 150 -10.94 -0.53 16.36
N SER A 151 -11.02 0.32 15.34
CA SER A 151 -11.82 0.06 14.16
C SER A 151 -11.10 0.51 12.89
N ALA A 152 -11.22 -0.28 11.84
CA ALA A 152 -10.77 0.04 10.50
C ALA A 152 -11.91 -0.15 9.48
N GLU A 153 -11.94 0.69 8.46
CA GLU A 153 -13.01 0.70 7.44
C GLU A 153 -12.46 0.50 6.03
N GLY A 154 -13.22 -0.22 5.19
CA GLY A 154 -12.99 -0.29 3.75
C GLY A 154 -11.77 -1.12 3.33
N VAL A 155 -11.40 -2.14 4.10
CA VAL A 155 -10.19 -2.95 3.87
C VAL A 155 -10.48 -4.12 2.94
N TYR A 156 -9.52 -4.51 2.10
CA TYR A 156 -9.62 -5.74 1.28
C TYR A 156 -8.24 -6.35 1.01
N PRO A 157 -8.08 -7.69 0.99
CA PRO A 157 -9.04 -8.74 1.39
C PRO A 157 -9.34 -8.72 2.91
N GLN A 158 -10.05 -9.75 3.41
CA GLN A 158 -10.41 -9.86 4.83
C GLN A 158 -9.18 -9.64 5.73
N PRO A 159 -9.17 -8.62 6.61
CA PRO A 159 -8.04 -8.30 7.45
C PRO A 159 -8.07 -9.04 8.80
N GLU A 160 -6.95 -8.93 9.51
CA GLU A 160 -6.78 -9.34 10.90
C GLU A 160 -6.51 -8.10 11.76
N MET A 161 -6.97 -8.10 13.01
CA MET A 161 -6.76 -6.99 13.94
C MET A 161 -6.34 -7.52 15.31
N MET A 162 -5.38 -6.83 15.93
CA MET A 162 -4.87 -7.16 17.25
C MET A 162 -4.79 -5.90 18.10
N LEU A 163 -5.22 -6.01 19.36
CA LEU A 163 -5.06 -4.98 20.37
C LEU A 163 -3.95 -5.39 21.32
N LEU A 164 -2.98 -4.51 21.49
CA LEU A 164 -1.83 -4.69 22.37
C LEU A 164 -1.80 -3.59 23.43
N GLN A 165 -1.24 -3.89 24.59
CA GLN A 165 -0.99 -2.91 25.65
C GLN A 165 0.44 -3.04 26.20
N GLY A 166 1.03 -1.92 26.58
CA GLY A 166 2.30 -1.85 27.31
C GLY A 166 2.24 -0.77 28.40
N ASP A 167 3.01 -0.96 29.47
CA ASP A 167 3.12 0.06 30.50
C ASP A 167 3.99 1.22 29.96
N SER A 168 3.58 2.45 30.28
CA SER A 168 4.29 3.66 29.86
C SER A 168 4.86 4.39 31.08
N PHE A 169 6.18 4.45 31.16
CA PHE A 169 6.90 5.10 32.25
C PHE A 169 7.61 6.35 31.74
N MET A 170 7.47 7.44 32.50
CA MET A 170 8.14 8.69 32.21
C MET A 170 9.36 8.83 33.13
N PHE A 171 10.55 8.94 32.54
CA PHE A 171 11.80 9.23 33.24
C PHE A 171 12.23 10.68 32.98
N ILE A 172 12.56 11.40 34.04
CA ILE A 172 13.11 12.76 33.96
C ILE A 172 14.62 12.69 34.15
N TYR A 173 15.39 13.01 33.12
CA TYR A 173 16.85 13.06 33.18
C TYR A 173 17.37 14.48 32.94
N LYS A 174 17.80 15.13 34.04
CA LYS A 174 18.44 16.45 34.11
C LYS A 174 17.58 17.62 33.57
N TYR A 175 17.11 17.56 32.32
CA TYR A 175 16.14 18.49 31.70
C TYR A 175 15.30 17.84 30.56
N ASN A 176 15.40 16.53 30.32
CA ASN A 176 14.65 15.83 29.26
C ASN A 176 13.65 14.84 29.85
N ILE A 177 12.47 14.78 29.25
CA ILE A 177 11.46 13.75 29.53
C ILE A 177 11.68 12.61 28.53
N ILE A 178 11.98 11.41 29.04
CA ILE A 178 12.11 10.19 28.23
C ILE A 178 10.94 9.27 28.58
N PHE A 179 10.18 8.88 27.57
CA PHE A 179 9.16 7.85 27.72
C PHE A 179 9.80 6.49 27.45
N HIS A 180 9.66 5.58 28.41
CA HIS A 180 9.99 4.18 28.25
C HIS A 180 8.68 3.39 28.18
N ILE A 181 8.56 2.56 27.15
CA ILE A 181 7.41 1.70 26.93
C ILE A 181 7.90 0.27 27.11
N THR A 182 7.19 -0.52 27.92
CA THR A 182 7.50 -1.95 28.05
C THR A 182 7.18 -2.70 26.76
N GLU A 183 7.61 -3.95 26.69
CA GLU A 183 7.11 -4.85 25.65
C GLU A 183 5.58 -4.86 25.65
N LYS A 184 4.98 -4.76 24.45
CA LYS A 184 3.53 -4.73 24.27
C LYS A 184 3.02 -6.16 24.22
N ILE A 185 2.03 -6.47 25.05
CA ILE A 185 1.38 -7.77 25.14
C ILE A 185 -0.04 -7.69 24.57
N GLU A 186 -0.53 -8.79 24.01
CA GLU A 186 -1.91 -8.87 23.51
C GLU A 186 -2.91 -8.73 24.66
N ILE A 187 -3.99 -7.98 24.41
CA ILE A 187 -5.05 -7.78 25.38
C ILE A 187 -5.98 -9.00 25.39
N ASN A 188 -6.10 -9.63 26.55
CA ASN A 188 -7.02 -10.74 26.77
C ASN A 188 -8.49 -10.32 26.56
N ASN A 189 -9.33 -11.29 26.19
CA ASN A 189 -10.78 -11.12 25.98
C ASN A 189 -11.15 -10.06 24.92
N THR A 190 -10.29 -9.85 23.93
CA THR A 190 -10.59 -8.97 22.80
C THR A 190 -11.65 -9.62 21.91
N VAL A 191 -12.76 -8.92 21.71
CA VAL A 191 -13.84 -9.32 20.80
C VAL A 191 -13.61 -8.66 19.45
N ILE A 192 -13.45 -9.47 18.41
CA ILE A 192 -13.26 -9.00 17.02
C ILE A 192 -14.57 -9.20 16.26
N THR A 193 -15.07 -8.12 15.66
CA THR A 193 -16.21 -8.14 14.75
C THR A 193 -15.76 -7.74 13.35
N VAL A 194 -16.11 -8.53 12.35
CA VAL A 194 -15.82 -8.26 10.94
C VAL A 194 -17.12 -8.19 10.17
N GLU A 195 -17.35 -7.07 9.49
CA GLU A 195 -18.52 -6.84 8.65
C GLU A 195 -18.07 -6.65 7.19
N LYS A 196 -18.74 -7.31 6.25
CA LYS A 196 -18.49 -7.12 4.82
C LYS A 196 -19.56 -6.21 4.22
N LYS A 197 -19.14 -5.06 3.70
CA LYS A 197 -20.00 -4.08 3.04
C LYS A 197 -19.45 -3.75 1.66
N GLU A 198 -20.27 -3.95 0.61
CA GLU A 198 -19.91 -3.63 -0.79
C GLU A 198 -18.59 -4.27 -1.25
N GLY A 199 -18.30 -5.49 -0.78
CA GLY A 199 -17.07 -6.21 -1.12
C GLY A 199 -15.84 -5.85 -0.29
N LEU A 200 -15.90 -4.79 0.52
CA LEU A 200 -14.86 -4.39 1.47
C LEU A 200 -15.20 -4.83 2.90
N PHE A 201 -14.21 -4.83 3.77
CA PHE A 201 -14.33 -5.25 5.16
C PHE A 201 -14.15 -4.07 6.11
N ASN A 202 -15.09 -3.95 7.04
CA ASN A 202 -14.94 -3.14 8.24
C ASN A 202 -14.62 -4.11 9.40
N ILE A 203 -13.61 -3.79 10.18
CA ILE A 203 -13.16 -4.63 11.29
C ILE A 203 -13.07 -3.79 12.56
N LYS A 204 -13.54 -4.33 13.67
CA LYS A 204 -13.49 -3.68 14.98
C LYS A 204 -13.06 -4.67 16.05
N ALA A 205 -12.04 -4.32 16.81
CA ALA A 205 -11.62 -5.02 18.01
C ALA A 205 -12.05 -4.21 19.23
N THR A 206 -12.66 -4.85 20.22
CA THR A 206 -13.12 -4.21 21.45
C THR A 206 -12.74 -5.05 22.65
N SER A 207 -12.22 -4.42 23.69
CA SER A 207 -11.92 -5.09 24.96
C SER A 207 -12.28 -4.17 26.13
N ASP A 208 -13.02 -4.73 27.10
CA ASP A 208 -13.33 -4.05 28.36
C ASP A 208 -12.21 -4.38 29.36
N GLN A 209 -11.49 -3.35 29.80
CA GLN A 209 -10.32 -3.41 30.67
C GLN A 209 -10.59 -2.70 32.00
N PRO A 210 -9.91 -3.08 33.10
CA PRO A 210 -9.92 -2.29 34.32
C PRO A 210 -9.49 -0.85 34.05
N ARG A 211 -10.06 0.09 34.80
CA ARG A 211 -9.67 1.49 34.72
C ARG A 211 -8.17 1.64 35.02
N LEU A 212 -7.52 2.51 34.25
CA LEU A 212 -6.10 2.78 34.39
C LEU A 212 -5.76 3.41 35.74
N GLU A 213 -4.87 2.75 36.49
CA GLU A 213 -4.23 3.28 37.68
C GLU A 213 -2.95 4.08 37.33
N ALA A 214 -2.30 3.71 36.22
CA ALA A 214 -1.11 4.38 35.67
C ALA A 214 -1.25 4.54 34.15
N ALA A 215 -0.37 5.36 33.55
CA ALA A 215 -0.36 5.57 32.11
C ALA A 215 -0.02 4.27 31.37
N LYS A 216 -0.80 3.94 30.35
CA LYS A 216 -0.56 2.76 29.51
C LYS A 216 -0.61 3.15 28.04
N GLU A 217 0.23 2.52 27.26
CA GLU A 217 0.18 2.63 25.82
C GLU A 217 -0.65 1.49 25.23
N PHE A 218 -1.59 1.84 24.37
CA PHE A 218 -2.36 0.89 23.58
C PHE A 218 -1.90 0.97 22.13
N SER A 219 -1.73 -0.18 21.50
CA SER A 219 -1.41 -0.30 20.09
C SER A 219 -2.47 -1.15 19.41
N CYS A 220 -3.00 -0.66 18.31
CA CYS A 220 -3.86 -1.41 17.41
C CYS A 220 -3.09 -1.74 16.15
N GLU A 221 -2.96 -3.03 15.86
CA GLU A 221 -2.32 -3.53 14.66
C GLU A 221 -3.38 -4.12 13.72
N LEU A 222 -3.46 -3.58 12.50
CA LEU A 222 -4.28 -4.12 11.41
C LEU A 222 -3.34 -4.76 10.39
N ARG A 223 -3.68 -5.98 9.96
CA ARG A 223 -2.90 -6.76 9.00
C ARG A 223 -3.76 -7.23 7.84
N ILE A 224 -3.18 -7.25 6.65
CA ILE A 224 -3.69 -7.96 5.49
C ILE A 224 -2.62 -9.00 5.11
N PRO A 225 -2.65 -10.21 5.69
CA PRO A 225 -1.57 -11.18 5.54
C PRO A 225 -1.24 -11.52 4.09
N LYS A 226 -2.29 -11.66 3.26
CA LYS A 226 -2.15 -11.95 1.81
C LYS A 226 -1.44 -10.85 1.02
N ALA A 227 -1.41 -9.63 1.55
CA ALA A 227 -0.76 -8.49 0.92
C ALA A 227 0.57 -8.09 1.58
N ASN A 228 0.99 -8.81 2.65
CA ASN A 228 2.08 -8.39 3.53
C ASN A 228 1.97 -6.92 3.98
N TYR A 229 0.75 -6.47 4.24
CA TYR A 229 0.45 -5.12 4.68
C TYR A 229 0.13 -5.11 6.17
N THR A 230 0.79 -4.22 6.90
CA THR A 230 0.56 -3.99 8.33
C THR A 230 0.57 -2.50 8.60
N VAL A 231 -0.41 -2.03 9.35
CA VAL A 231 -0.46 -0.65 9.86
C VAL A 231 -0.74 -0.69 11.36
N LYS A 232 -0.17 0.26 12.09
CA LYS A 232 -0.32 0.37 13.54
C LYS A 232 -0.77 1.76 13.95
N LYS A 233 -1.61 1.84 14.98
CA LYS A 233 -1.96 3.09 15.66
C LYS A 233 -1.72 2.94 17.14
N GLU A 234 -0.96 3.87 17.70
CA GLU A 234 -0.45 3.79 19.07
C GLU A 234 -0.85 5.05 19.83
N VAL A 235 -1.37 4.89 21.04
CA VAL A 235 -1.85 6.00 21.87
C VAL A 235 -1.56 5.69 23.34
N VAL A 236 -1.00 6.67 24.06
CA VAL A 236 -0.86 6.61 25.51
C VAL A 236 -2.10 7.20 26.18
N TYR A 237 -2.73 6.41 27.06
CA TYR A 237 -3.84 6.85 27.89
C TYR A 237 -3.40 7.03 29.34
N TYR A 238 -3.87 8.12 29.95
CA TYR A 238 -3.57 8.46 31.33
C TYR A 238 -4.79 8.25 32.24
N PRO A 239 -4.57 7.86 33.52
CA PRO A 239 -5.60 7.86 34.55
C PRO A 239 -6.30 9.22 34.61
N ASN A 240 -7.63 9.23 34.69
CA ASN A 240 -8.45 10.43 34.78
C ASN A 240 -8.45 11.38 33.57
N SER A 241 -7.87 11.00 32.42
CA SER A 241 -8.12 11.74 31.18
C SER A 241 -9.61 11.66 30.82
N ARG A 242 -10.28 12.81 30.84
CA ARG A 242 -11.56 12.97 30.13
C ARG A 242 -11.18 12.92 28.65
N GLY A 243 -11.76 12.00 27.87
CA GLY A 243 -11.37 11.77 26.48
C GLY A 243 -11.29 13.08 25.69
N SER A 244 -10.09 13.61 25.54
CA SER A 244 -9.78 14.71 24.66
C SER A 244 -9.35 14.10 23.34
N ASN A 245 -10.13 14.37 22.29
CA ASN A 245 -9.70 14.17 20.92
C ASN A 245 -8.43 15.00 20.72
N PHE A 246 -7.25 14.39 20.89
CA PHE A 246 -6.01 15.00 20.45
C PHE A 246 -5.97 14.82 18.94
N GLU A 247 -6.47 15.80 18.21
CA GLU A 247 -6.00 16.04 16.85
C GLU A 247 -4.52 16.40 16.96
N SER A 248 -3.67 15.57 16.34
CA SER A 248 -2.24 15.83 16.21
C SER A 248 -2.02 17.14 15.48
N SER A 249 -1.93 18.23 16.23
CA SER A 249 -1.44 19.51 15.73
C SER A 249 0.08 19.40 15.67
N SER A 250 0.63 19.26 14.48
CA SER A 250 2.07 19.37 14.23
C SER A 250 2.54 20.77 14.62
N VAL A 251 3.18 20.89 15.79
CA VAL A 251 3.91 22.10 16.15
C VAL A 251 5.15 22.15 15.26
N VAL A 252 5.05 22.86 14.13
CA VAL A 252 6.22 23.20 13.31
C VAL A 252 6.97 24.28 14.09
N ILE A 253 8.02 23.89 14.82
CA ILE A 253 8.95 24.84 15.41
C ILE A 253 9.80 25.39 14.25
N THR A 254 9.32 26.45 13.60
CA THR A 254 10.14 27.19 12.64
C THR A 254 11.15 28.02 13.42
N THR A 255 12.41 27.61 13.38
CA THR A 255 13.55 28.41 13.79
C THR A 255 13.66 29.62 12.86
N ILE A 256 13.26 30.80 13.32
CA ILE A 256 13.43 32.05 12.57
C ILE A 256 14.91 32.46 12.68
N LEU A 257 15.69 32.08 11.67
CA LEU A 257 16.98 32.71 11.39
C LEU A 257 16.70 34.11 10.84
N TRP A 258 16.91 35.14 11.67
CA TRP A 258 16.92 36.53 11.22
C TRP A 258 18.17 36.78 10.36
N PHE A 259 17.96 36.97 9.05
CA PHE A 259 18.93 37.64 8.20
C PHE A 259 19.02 39.11 8.63
N ILE A 260 20.20 39.53 9.10
CA ILE A 260 20.54 40.94 9.21
C ILE A 260 21.14 41.37 7.87
N LEU A 261 20.41 42.20 7.12
CA LEU A 261 20.99 43.15 6.17
C LEU A 261 20.22 44.48 6.21
N ASP A 262 21.02 45.54 6.09
CA ASP A 262 20.69 46.94 5.80
C ASP A 262 20.36 47.93 6.95
N THR A 263 21.45 48.53 7.43
CA THR A 263 21.81 49.97 7.30
C THR A 263 20.74 51.07 7.41
N PHE A 264 21.05 52.02 8.30
CA PHE A 264 20.77 53.47 8.23
C PHE A 264 19.31 53.96 8.22
N SER A 265 18.85 54.40 9.39
CA SER A 265 18.52 55.83 9.65
C SER A 265 17.71 55.92 10.95
N GLY A 266 18.17 56.80 11.85
CA GLY A 266 17.65 56.91 13.20
C GLY A 266 16.20 57.39 13.30
N LYS A 267 15.55 56.98 14.40
CA LYS A 267 14.89 57.88 15.34
C LYS A 267 14.44 57.08 16.56
N LEU A 268 14.88 57.58 17.71
CA LEU A 268 14.40 57.23 19.04
C LEU A 268 12.88 57.30 19.10
N ILE A 269 12.23 56.20 19.49
CA ILE A 269 10.90 56.23 20.09
C ILE A 269 10.90 55.30 21.29
N ASN A 270 10.86 55.92 22.47
CA ASN A 270 10.52 55.33 23.75
C ASN A 270 9.13 54.67 23.65
N TYR A 271 9.01 53.39 24.03
CA TYR A 271 7.75 52.86 24.52
C TYR A 271 7.96 52.04 25.79
N TYR A 272 7.20 52.48 26.79
CA TYR A 272 7.08 51.93 28.13
C TYR A 272 6.67 50.44 28.11
N CYS A 273 7.40 49.61 28.86
CA CYS A 273 6.87 48.33 29.34
C CYS A 273 5.93 48.61 30.52
N ILE A 274 4.64 48.39 30.33
CA ILE A 274 3.68 48.20 31.42
C ILE A 274 3.28 46.73 31.42
N ASN A 275 3.52 46.12 32.58
CA ASN A 275 3.18 44.75 32.98
C ASN A 275 1.67 44.54 33.16
N TRP A 276 1.32 43.26 33.38
CA TRP A 276 0.06 42.68 33.87
C TRP A 276 -0.94 42.24 32.78
N TYR A 277 -1.65 41.10 32.88
CA TYR A 277 -2.10 40.35 34.05
C TYR A 277 -2.47 38.89 33.65
N ARG A 278 -2.24 37.96 34.60
CA ARG A 278 -2.98 36.71 34.93
C ARG A 278 -3.09 35.56 33.93
#